data_AF-D3LV68-F1
#
_entry.id   AF-D3LV68-F1
#
_cell.length_a   1.000
_cell.length_b   1.000
_cell.length_c   1.000
_cell.angle_alpha   90.00
_cell.angle_beta   90.00
_cell.angle_gamma   90.00
#
_symmetry.space_group_name_H-M   'P 1'
#
loop_
_entity.id
_entity.type
_entity.pdbx_description
1 polymer ?
#
loop_
_entity_poly.entity_id
_entity_poly.type
_entity_poly.pdbx_seq_one_letter_code
_entity_poly.pdbx_strand_id
1 'polypeptide(L)' 'MSKFTYYVLLDLRHKGIIIKWSSEFEGYEYIPREKKWDRNDIMYEYFWEDDPKYEMYEEITEAEAMKRIAEMK' A
#
# COMPACT_ATOMS: atom_id res chain seq x y z
N MET A 1 7.73 17.11 -6.70
CA MET A 1 6.67 16.30 -6.07
C MET A 1 6.95 14.87 -6.44
N SER A 2 7.32 14.03 -5.48
CA SER A 2 7.54 12.60 -5.73
C SER A 2 6.20 12.00 -6.17
N LYS A 3 6.20 11.31 -7.32
CA LYS A 3 5.01 10.65 -7.86
C LYS A 3 4.83 9.35 -7.08
N PHE A 4 3.67 9.18 -6.45
CA PHE A 4 3.34 7.97 -5.72
C PHE A 4 2.54 7.02 -6.62
N THR A 5 2.85 5.74 -6.54
CA THR A 5 1.99 4.65 -7.00
C THR A 5 1.25 4.07 -5.79
N TYR A 6 -0.01 3.69 -5.97
CA TYR A 6 -0.84 3.16 -4.89
C TYR A 6 -1.10 1.68 -5.09
N TYR A 7 -1.07 0.93 -3.99
CA TYR A 7 -1.28 -0.50 -3.99
C TYR A 7 -2.26 -0.88 -2.88
N VAL A 8 -2.99 -1.97 -3.09
CA VAL A 8 -3.69 -2.69 -2.02
C VAL A 8 -3.03 -4.04 -1.80
N LEU A 9 -2.83 -4.42 -0.54
CA LEU A 9 -2.27 -5.72 -0.21
C LEU A 9 -3.38 -6.79 -0.20
N LEU A 10 -3.06 -7.96 -0.72
CA LEU A 10 -4.02 -9.07 -0.93
C LEU A 10 -3.74 -10.28 -0.03
N ASP A 11 -2.58 -10.31 0.65
CA ASP A 11 -2.20 -11.37 1.56
C ASP A 11 -3.13 -11.45 2.77
N LEU A 12 -3.22 -12.62 3.40
CA LEU A 12 -4.17 -12.83 4.51
C LEU A 12 -3.95 -11.90 5.71
N ARG A 13 -2.70 -11.46 5.95
CA ARG A 13 -2.36 -10.67 7.13
C ARG A 13 -2.59 -9.18 6.91
N HIS A 14 -2.34 -8.66 5.71
CA HIS A 14 -2.46 -7.24 5.40
C HIS A 14 -3.57 -6.94 4.39
N LYS A 15 -4.49 -7.88 4.16
CA LYS A 15 -5.59 -7.75 3.20
C LYS A 15 -6.33 -6.42 3.32
N GLY A 16 -6.38 -5.68 2.22
CA GLY A 16 -7.09 -4.41 2.13
C GLY A 16 -6.32 -3.20 2.66
N ILE A 17 -5.11 -3.39 3.21
CA ILE A 17 -4.22 -2.29 3.56
C ILE A 17 -3.79 -1.56 2.28
N ILE A 18 -3.86 -0.24 2.34
CA ILE A 18 -3.48 0.63 1.22
C ILE A 18 -2.08 1.15 1.48
N ILE A 19 -1.21 0.96 0.50
CA ILE A 19 0.15 1.46 0.48
C ILE A 19 0.27 2.53 -0.60
N LYS A 20 1.06 3.58 -0.34
CA LYS A 20 1.61 4.44 -1.38
C LYS A 20 3.13 4.29 -1.41
N TRP A 21 3.70 4.23 -2.60
CA TRP A 21 5.12 3.99 -2.82
C TRP A 21 5.71 5.03 -3.76
N SER A 22 6.83 5.65 -3.39
CA SER A 22 7.51 6.62 -4.24
C SER A 22 8.54 5.95 -5.15
N SER A 23 8.90 6.64 -6.23
CA SER A 23 10.06 6.25 -7.07
C SER A 23 11.41 6.32 -6.33
N GLU A 24 11.45 6.92 -5.15
CA GLU A 24 12.63 7.05 -4.28
C GLU A 24 12.67 5.95 -3.21
N PHE A 25 11.87 4.89 -3.39
CA PHE A 25 11.73 3.76 -2.48
C PHE A 25 11.25 4.13 -1.08
N GLU A 26 10.36 5.13 -0.99
CA GLU A 26 9.67 5.44 0.26
C GLU A 26 8.26 4.86 0.24
N GLY A 27 8.01 3.91 1.14
CA GLY A 27 6.68 3.33 1.34
C GLY A 27 5.94 3.95 2.52
N TYR A 28 4.63 4.07 2.38
CA TYR A 28 3.75 4.47 3.47
C TYR A 28 2.49 3.63 3.48
N GLU A 29 2.12 3.18 4.67
CA GLU A 29 0.88 2.48 4.97
C GLU A 29 -0.18 3.46 5.47
N TYR A 30 -1.43 3.33 5.00
CA TYR A 30 -2.53 4.06 5.58
C TYR A 30 -3.04 3.37 6.84
N ILE A 31 -3.07 4.09 7.97
CA ILE A 31 -3.60 3.62 9.25
C ILE A 31 -5.01 4.21 9.46
N PRO A 32 -6.10 3.45 9.22
CA PRO A 32 -7.45 4.00 9.22
C PRO A 32 -7.88 4.60 10.56
N ARG A 33 -7.50 3.95 11.66
CA ARG A 33 -7.83 4.39 13.04
C ARG A 33 -7.28 5.77 13.37
N GLU A 34 -6.12 6.11 12.80
CA GLU A 34 -5.42 7.38 13.05
C GLU A 34 -5.57 8.37 11.88
N LYS A 35 -6.17 7.92 10.77
CA LYS A 35 -6.33 8.67 9.52
C LYS A 35 -5.02 9.27 9.01
N LYS A 36 -3.92 8.56 9.19
CA LYS A 36 -2.58 9.00 8.84
C LYS A 36 -1.87 8.00 7.93
N TRP A 37 -0.88 8.50 7.21
CA TRP A 37 0.11 7.67 6.54
C TRP A 37 1.29 7.48 7.49
N ASP A 38 1.65 6.23 7.75
CA ASP A 38 2.84 5.89 8.52
C ASP A 38 3.90 5.29 7.59
N ARG A 39 5.17 5.62 7.82
CA ARG A 39 6.25 5.13 6.95
C ARG A 39 6.36 3.61 7.13
N ASN A 40 6.21 2.88 6.04
CA ASN A 40 6.29 1.44 6.04
C ASN A 40 6.84 0.94 4.70
N ASP A 41 7.98 0.25 4.76
CA ASP A 41 8.68 -0.25 3.59
C ASP A 41 8.27 -1.70 3.23
N ILE A 42 7.08 -2.15 3.67
CA ILE A 42 6.59 -3.52 3.49
C ILE A 42 6.55 -3.97 2.02
N MET A 43 6.42 -3.06 1.05
CA MET A 43 6.35 -3.39 -0.38
C MET A 43 7.60 -4.12 -0.90
N TYR A 44 8.75 -3.99 -0.25
CA TYR A 44 9.93 -4.77 -0.63
C TYR A 44 9.66 -6.28 -0.60
N GLU A 45 8.89 -6.75 0.38
CA GLU A 45 8.51 -8.17 0.49
C GLU A 45 7.56 -8.60 -0.64
N TYR A 46 6.75 -7.69 -1.17
CA TYR A 46 5.80 -7.97 -2.25
C TYR A 46 6.44 -7.90 -3.63
N PHE A 47 7.60 -7.25 -3.77
CA PHE A 47 8.36 -7.14 -5.02
C PHE A 47 9.48 -8.17 -5.13
N TRP A 48 9.78 -8.92 -4.07
CA TRP A 48 10.85 -9.91 -4.06
C TRP A 48 10.32 -11.30 -4.44
N GLU A 49 10.83 -11.88 -5.54
CA GLU A 49 10.32 -13.13 -6.13
C GLU A 49 10.40 -14.36 -5.21
N ASP A 50 11.37 -14.40 -4.29
CA ASP A 50 11.49 -15.50 -3.33
C ASP A 50 10.58 -15.35 -2.09
N ASP A 51 9.91 -14.20 -1.93
CA ASP A 51 9.03 -13.99 -0.78
C ASP A 51 7.66 -14.62 -1.06
N PRO A 52 7.04 -15.31 -0.08
CA PRO A 52 5.69 -15.86 -0.23
C PRO A 52 4.61 -14.82 -0.58
N LYS A 53 4.89 -13.52 -0.36
CA LYS A 53 4.00 -12.40 -0.65
C LYS A 53 4.24 -11.78 -2.02
N TYR A 54 5.17 -12.31 -2.82
CA TYR A 54 5.43 -11.83 -4.17
C TYR A 54 4.13 -11.72 -4.97
N GLU A 55 3.90 -10.56 -5.59
CA GLU A 55 2.69 -10.23 -6.36
C GLU A 55 1.36 -10.33 -5.57
N MET A 56 1.38 -10.44 -4.24
CA MET A 56 0.18 -10.38 -3.41
C MET A 56 -0.30 -8.93 -3.18
N TYR A 57 -0.38 -8.16 -4.26
CA TYR A 57 -0.86 -6.79 -4.27
C TYR A 57 -1.61 -6.49 -5.58
N GLU A 58 -2.46 -5.46 -5.56
CA GLU A 58 -3.07 -4.89 -6.76
C GLU A 58 -2.69 -3.41 -6.83
N GLU A 59 -2.16 -2.96 -7.97
CA GLU A 59 -1.97 -1.54 -8.25
C GLU A 59 -3.33 -0.88 -8.48
N ILE A 60 -3.56 0.23 -7.79
CA ILE A 60 -4.79 1.01 -7.87
C ILE A 60 -4.47 2.46 -8.20
N THR A 61 -5.44 3.16 -8.76
CA THR A 61 -5.31 4.60 -8.95
C THR A 61 -5.37 5.33 -7.61
N GLU A 62 -4.81 6.55 -7.58
CA GLU A 62 -4.94 7.43 -6.42
C GLU A 62 -6.41 7.68 -6.06
N ALA A 63 -7.27 7.87 -7.06
CA ALA A 63 -8.71 8.07 -6.86
C ALA A 63 -9.38 6.87 -6.18
N GLU A 64 -9.02 5.65 -6.58
CA GLU A 64 -9.52 4.42 -5.95
C GLU A 64 -8.98 4.25 -4.52
N ALA A 65 -7.71 4.57 -4.30
CA ALA A 65 -7.11 4.56 -2.97
C ALA A 65 -7.86 5.51 -2.03
N MET A 66 -8.10 6.76 -2.47
CA MET A 66 -8.84 7.75 -1.69
C MET A 66 -10.29 7.33 -1.45
N LYS A 67 -10.96 6.73 -2.44
CA LYS A 67 -12.31 6.19 -2.28
C LYS A 67 -12.35 5.09 -1.21
N ARG A 68 -11.44 4.12 -1.27
CA ARG A 68 -11.35 3.03 -0.28
C ARG A 68 -11.04 3.58 1.11
N ILE A 69 -10.13 4.56 1.23
CA ILE A 69 -9.84 5.25 2.49
C ILE A 69 -11.09 5.91 3.07
N ALA A 70 -11.91 6.58 2.24
CA ALA A 70 -13.14 7.21 2.70
C ALA A 70 -14.21 6.21 3.17
N GLU A 71 -14.16 4.97 2.68
CA GLU A 71 -15.06 3.87 3.06
C GLU A 71 -14.58 3.12 4.32
N MET A 72 -13.30 3.23 4.68
CA MET A 72 -12.74 2.68 5.92
C MET A 72 -13.20 3.52 7.13
N LYS A 73 -14.21 3.03 7.86
CA LYS A 73 -14.73 3.64 9.09
C LYS A 73 -14.01 3.16 10.35
#